data_AF-A0A117R0N5-F1
#
_entry.id   AF-A0A117R0N5-F1
#
_cell.length_a   1.000
_cell.length_b   1.000
_cell.length_c   1.000
_cell.angle_alpha   90.00
_cell.angle_beta   90.00
_cell.angle_gamma   90.00
#
_symmetry.space_group_name_H-M   'P 1'
#
loop_
_entity.id
_entity.type
_entity.pdbx_description
1 polymer ?
#
loop_
_entity_poly.entity_id
_entity_poly.type
_entity_poly.pdbx_seq_one_letter_code
_entity_poly.pdbx_strand_id
1 'polypeptide(L)'
;MRRGVFAVAGVVVAVGLLSGCGAEILPLVALRVDDGGAPDVVLRPCGDDLIQGLSLEGAPAGDGSERNLSGWRVPGKRRGADAEFPLFSPPATWHARAVGEQRPVPSYTYELAFGKAEFNYEYTGTVTFRASDLAALRPGQVWADGRAMSLGEFEELAEDSC
;
A
#
# COMPACT_ATOMS: atom_id res chain seq x y z
N MET A 1 -13.74 -67.83 17.79
CA MET A 1 -12.25 -67.78 17.72
C MET A 1 -11.85 -67.12 16.40
N ARG A 2 -10.82 -66.23 16.45
CA ARG A 2 -10.18 -65.47 15.34
C ARG A 2 -10.96 -64.21 14.91
N ARG A 3 -10.66 -62.97 15.34
CA ARG A 3 -9.47 -62.08 15.28
C ARG A 3 -9.10 -61.58 13.88
N GLY A 4 -9.15 -60.24 13.71
CA GLY A 4 -8.39 -59.42 12.75
C GLY A 4 -9.12 -59.19 11.41
N VAL A 5 -9.07 -58.02 10.76
CA VAL A 5 -8.09 -56.93 10.77
C VAL A 5 -8.77 -55.63 10.33
N PHE A 6 -8.43 -54.53 11.02
CA PHE A 6 -8.74 -53.15 10.65
C PHE A 6 -7.91 -52.73 9.43
N ALA A 7 -8.52 -52.09 8.44
CA ALA A 7 -7.81 -51.32 7.43
C ALA A 7 -8.58 -50.03 7.14
N VAL A 8 -8.34 -49.02 7.97
CA VAL A 8 -8.77 -47.64 7.67
C VAL A 8 -7.71 -47.07 6.74
N ALA A 9 -8.02 -47.00 5.45
CA ALA A 9 -7.19 -46.35 4.45
C ALA A 9 -7.26 -44.83 4.66
N GLY A 10 -6.25 -44.26 5.31
CA GLY A 10 -6.08 -42.82 5.44
C GLY A 10 -5.63 -42.21 4.11
N VAL A 11 -6.50 -41.44 3.48
CA VAL A 11 -6.13 -40.58 2.35
C VAL A 11 -5.38 -39.37 2.92
N VAL A 12 -4.07 -39.35 2.76
CA VAL A 12 -3.25 -38.17 3.04
C VAL A 12 -3.48 -37.19 1.89
N VAL A 13 -4.42 -36.25 2.07
CA VAL A 13 -4.54 -35.09 1.18
C VAL A 13 -3.39 -34.17 1.51
N ALA A 14 -2.29 -34.30 0.78
CA ALA A 14 -1.22 -33.31 0.78
C ALA A 14 -1.76 -32.04 0.10
N VAL A 15 -2.26 -31.10 0.90
CA VAL A 15 -2.55 -29.74 0.44
C VAL A 15 -1.19 -29.08 0.20
N GLY A 16 -0.74 -29.10 -1.06
CA GLY A 16 0.41 -28.31 -1.49
C GLY A 16 0.08 -26.84 -1.31
N LEU A 17 0.60 -26.24 -0.24
CA LEU A 17 0.60 -24.79 -0.06
C LEU A 17 1.45 -24.22 -1.20
N LEU A 18 0.76 -23.58 -2.14
CA LEU A 18 1.38 -22.77 -3.19
C LEU A 18 2.15 -21.65 -2.49
N SER A 19 3.46 -21.84 -2.29
CA SER A 19 4.38 -20.77 -1.92
C SER A 19 4.45 -19.81 -3.12
N GLY A 20 3.56 -18.84 -3.13
CA GLY A 20 3.51 -17.79 -4.15
C GLY A 20 4.76 -16.93 -4.05
N CYS A 21 5.53 -16.85 -5.13
CA CYS A 21 6.65 -15.92 -5.29
C CYS A 21 6.14 -14.48 -5.48
N GLY A 22 5.41 -13.94 -4.51
CA GLY A 22 4.94 -12.55 -4.50
C GLY A 22 5.52 -11.78 -3.33
N ALA A 23 5.74 -10.48 -3.51
CA ALA A 23 6.01 -9.56 -2.42
C ALA A 23 4.86 -9.60 -1.42
N GLU A 24 5.16 -9.62 -0.12
CA GLU A 24 4.12 -9.49 0.90
C GLU A 24 3.53 -8.06 0.87
N ILE A 25 2.21 -7.94 0.93
CA ILE A 25 1.56 -6.62 0.95
C ILE A 25 1.39 -6.21 2.41
N LEU A 26 2.04 -5.11 2.79
CA LEU A 26 2.06 -4.63 4.17
C LEU A 26 1.40 -3.24 4.28
N PRO A 27 0.70 -2.95 5.39
CA PRO A 27 0.05 -1.67 5.67
C PRO A 27 1.06 -0.59 6.09
N LEU A 28 2.01 -0.26 5.22
CA LEU A 28 3.11 0.67 5.48
C LEU A 28 2.90 2.07 4.88
N VAL A 29 1.70 2.32 4.37
CA VAL A 29 1.29 3.60 3.77
C VAL A 29 -0.04 4.02 4.37
N ALA A 30 -0.10 5.27 4.82
CA ALA A 30 -1.32 5.90 5.25
C ALA A 30 -1.50 7.26 4.58
N LEU A 31 -2.75 7.70 4.50
CA LEU A 31 -3.14 9.04 4.05
C LEU A 31 -3.87 9.76 5.17
N ARG A 32 -3.55 11.04 5.39
CA ARG A 32 -4.32 11.90 6.30
C ARG A 32 -4.76 13.15 5.58
N VAL A 33 -5.64 13.91 6.20
CA VAL A 33 -6.05 15.23 5.71
C VAL A 33 -5.62 16.26 6.74
N ASP A 34 -4.89 17.28 6.31
CA ASP A 34 -4.48 18.39 7.17
C ASP A 34 -5.67 19.32 7.50
N ASP A 35 -5.46 20.28 8.40
CA ASP A 35 -6.50 21.25 8.78
C ASP A 35 -7.01 22.11 7.60
N GLY A 36 -6.23 22.19 6.52
CA GLY A 36 -6.57 22.89 5.27
C GLY A 36 -7.36 22.04 4.27
N GLY A 37 -7.59 20.76 4.56
CA GLY A 37 -8.26 19.83 3.66
C GLY A 37 -7.34 19.22 2.60
N ALA A 38 -6.03 19.44 2.68
CA ALA A 38 -5.06 18.86 1.76
C ALA A 38 -4.63 17.46 2.24
N PRO A 39 -4.57 16.46 1.33
CA PRO A 39 -4.16 15.13 1.70
C PRO A 39 -2.63 15.01 1.79
N ASP A 40 -2.16 14.43 2.89
CA ASP A 40 -0.77 14.11 3.16
C ASP A 40 -0.57 12.59 3.15
N VAL A 41 0.63 12.17 2.73
CA VAL A 41 1.12 10.81 2.81
C VAL A 41 1.88 10.62 4.12
N VAL A 42 1.76 9.44 4.71
CA VAL A 42 2.60 8.97 5.80
C VAL A 42 3.20 7.63 5.38
N LEU A 43 4.52 7.58 5.21
CA LEU A 43 5.25 6.35 4.90
C LEU A 43 5.90 5.77 6.17
N ARG A 44 5.83 4.45 6.33
CA ARG A 44 6.51 3.70 7.39
C ARG A 44 7.19 2.44 6.84
N PRO A 45 8.22 2.53 5.98
CA PRO A 45 9.00 1.37 5.57
C PRO A 45 9.66 0.70 6.78
N CYS A 46 9.94 -0.61 6.68
CA CYS A 46 10.54 -1.35 7.77
C CYS A 46 11.98 -0.91 8.04
N GLY A 47 12.26 -0.46 9.28
CA GLY A 47 13.58 -0.03 9.71
C GLY A 47 14.21 1.02 8.78
N ASP A 48 15.48 0.78 8.40
CA ASP A 48 16.27 1.64 7.51
C ASP A 48 16.18 1.22 6.03
N ASP A 49 15.20 0.39 5.67
CA ASP A 49 15.09 -0.15 4.31
C ASP A 49 15.01 0.94 3.25
N LEU A 50 15.74 0.71 2.16
CA LEU A 50 15.55 1.50 0.95
C LEU A 50 14.24 1.08 0.28
N ILE A 51 13.53 2.06 -0.26
CA ILE A 51 12.33 1.85 -1.06
C ILE A 51 12.58 2.21 -2.53
N GLN A 52 11.83 1.59 -3.42
CA GLN A 52 11.85 1.88 -4.86
C GLN A 52 10.44 1.76 -5.43
N GLY A 53 10.27 2.24 -6.66
CA GLY A 53 8.98 2.16 -7.35
C GLY A 53 7.87 2.99 -6.71
N LEU A 54 8.20 3.95 -5.84
CA LEU A 54 7.21 4.83 -5.20
C LEU A 54 6.40 5.57 -6.27
N SER A 55 5.09 5.36 -6.27
CA SER A 55 4.18 5.98 -7.23
C SER A 55 2.77 6.15 -6.68
N LEU A 56 2.12 7.22 -7.13
CA LEU A 56 0.69 7.42 -7.05
C LEU A 56 0.10 7.22 -8.44
N GLU A 57 -0.86 6.32 -8.58
CA GLU A 57 -1.58 6.08 -9.83
C GLU A 57 -3.09 6.16 -9.58
N GLY A 58 -3.78 6.98 -10.35
CA GLY A 58 -5.22 7.16 -10.28
C GLY A 58 -5.85 7.04 -11.66
N ALA A 59 -6.93 6.28 -11.73
CA ALA A 59 -7.72 6.08 -12.94
C ALA A 59 -9.21 5.98 -12.60
N PRO A 60 -10.12 6.25 -13.55
CA PRO A 60 -11.52 5.87 -13.40
C PRO A 60 -11.68 4.39 -12.98
N ALA A 61 -12.72 4.09 -12.20
CA ALA A 61 -12.97 2.71 -11.82
C ALA A 61 -13.30 1.85 -13.05
N GLY A 62 -12.50 0.81 -13.30
CA GLY A 62 -12.75 -0.17 -14.36
C GLY A 62 -12.13 0.13 -15.73
N ASP A 63 -11.38 1.22 -15.90
CA ASP A 63 -10.53 1.42 -17.08
C ASP A 63 -9.05 1.17 -16.74
N GLY A 64 -8.52 -0.01 -17.12
CA GLY A 64 -7.07 -0.23 -17.14
C GLY A 64 -6.35 0.54 -18.25
N SER A 65 -6.92 1.66 -18.71
CA SER A 65 -6.44 2.42 -19.86
C SER A 65 -5.50 3.52 -19.41
N GLU A 66 -4.30 3.55 -20.01
CA GLU A 66 -3.30 4.59 -19.77
C GLU A 66 -3.76 6.02 -20.16
N ARG A 67 -4.90 6.15 -20.84
CA ARG A 67 -5.37 7.44 -21.40
C ARG A 67 -5.88 8.43 -20.36
N ASN A 68 -6.12 8.00 -19.12
CA ASN A 68 -6.70 8.82 -18.05
C ASN A 68 -5.94 8.69 -16.72
N LEU A 69 -4.62 8.46 -16.78
CA LEU A 69 -3.82 8.32 -15.56
C LEU A 69 -3.55 9.70 -14.92
N SER A 70 -3.77 9.77 -13.61
CA SER A 70 -3.43 10.88 -12.73
C SER A 70 -2.45 10.39 -11.67
N GLY A 71 -1.45 11.22 -11.33
CA GLY A 71 -0.52 10.94 -10.25
C GLY A 71 0.92 11.15 -10.67
N TRP A 72 1.84 10.37 -10.12
CA TRP A 72 3.27 10.57 -10.30
C TRP A 72 4.05 9.30 -9.99
N ARG A 73 5.27 9.22 -10.53
CA ARG A 73 6.21 8.14 -10.21
C ARG A 73 7.58 8.71 -9.90
N VAL A 74 8.27 8.09 -8.95
CA VAL A 74 9.57 8.54 -8.49
C VAL A 74 10.67 7.56 -8.91
N PRO A 75 11.67 7.99 -9.70
CA PRO A 75 12.69 7.10 -10.24
C PRO A 75 13.80 6.79 -9.21
N GLY A 76 14.27 5.55 -9.19
CA GLY A 76 15.42 5.13 -8.37
C GLY A 76 15.07 4.76 -6.92
N LYS A 77 16.11 4.36 -6.17
CA LYS A 77 16.04 3.94 -4.76
C LYS A 77 16.21 5.14 -3.83
N ARG A 78 15.56 5.12 -2.67
CA ARG A 78 15.68 6.15 -1.63
C ARG A 78 15.38 5.59 -0.25
N ARG A 79 15.79 6.29 0.80
CA ARG A 79 15.22 6.03 2.14
C ARG A 79 13.80 6.57 2.17
N GLY A 80 12.85 5.73 2.60
CA GLY A 80 11.44 6.12 2.74
C GLY A 80 11.02 6.44 4.17
N ALA A 81 11.88 6.16 5.15
CA ALA A 81 11.61 6.39 6.57
C ALA A 81 11.24 7.87 6.83
N ASP A 82 10.13 8.06 7.55
CA ASP A 82 9.62 9.32 8.11
C ASP A 82 9.18 10.40 7.11
N ALA A 83 8.95 10.02 5.85
CA ALA A 83 8.46 10.98 4.87
C ALA A 83 6.96 11.22 5.03
N GLU A 84 6.62 12.33 5.67
CA GLU A 84 5.31 12.97 5.55
C GLU A 84 5.38 14.08 4.50
N PHE A 85 4.50 14.03 3.51
CA PHE A 85 4.50 15.01 2.42
C PHE A 85 3.12 15.11 1.75
N PRO A 86 2.80 16.23 1.09
CA PRO A 86 1.54 16.38 0.37
C PRO A 86 1.40 15.35 -0.76
N LEU A 87 0.27 14.65 -0.81
CA LEU A 87 0.01 13.51 -1.70
C LEU A 87 0.28 13.81 -3.18
N PHE A 88 -0.03 15.01 -3.65
CA PHE A 88 0.19 15.42 -5.05
C PHE A 88 1.40 16.34 -5.22
N SER A 89 2.27 16.44 -4.22
CA SER A 89 3.51 17.21 -4.30
C SER A 89 4.63 16.54 -3.51
N PRO A 90 5.18 15.41 -4.02
CA PRO A 90 6.35 14.77 -3.42
C PRO A 90 7.53 15.75 -3.27
N PRO A 91 8.44 15.51 -2.31
CA PRO A 91 9.64 16.34 -2.14
C PRO A 91 10.39 16.56 -3.47
N ALA A 92 10.75 17.81 -3.77
CA ALA A 92 11.38 18.16 -5.04
C ALA A 92 12.68 17.37 -5.31
N THR A 93 13.44 17.06 -4.26
CA THR A 93 14.67 16.25 -4.31
C THR A 93 14.44 14.84 -4.81
N TRP A 94 13.20 14.35 -4.80
CA TRP A 94 12.86 13.02 -5.28
C TRP A 94 12.67 12.98 -6.80
N HIS A 95 12.55 14.13 -7.46
CA HIS A 95 12.42 14.26 -8.91
C HIS A 95 11.23 13.44 -9.46
N ALA A 96 10.08 13.53 -8.80
CA ALA A 96 8.86 12.86 -9.22
C ALA A 96 8.43 13.31 -10.62
N ARG A 97 8.02 12.34 -11.45
CA ARG A 97 7.48 12.59 -12.79
C ARG A 97 5.96 12.49 -12.71
N ALA A 98 5.29 13.65 -12.83
CA ALA A 98 3.84 13.76 -12.78
C ALA A 98 3.19 13.46 -14.13
N VAL A 99 2.00 12.87 -14.09
CA VAL A 99 1.11 12.64 -15.23
C VAL A 99 -0.32 12.98 -14.86
N GLY A 100 -1.06 13.59 -15.78
CA GLY A 100 -2.45 13.99 -15.56
C GLY A 100 -2.65 14.99 -14.42
N GLU A 101 -3.88 15.06 -13.91
CA GLU A 101 -4.29 15.96 -12.83
C GLU A 101 -3.51 15.69 -11.54
N GLN A 102 -3.03 16.74 -10.86
CA GLN A 102 -2.31 16.64 -9.58
C GLN A 102 -3.20 17.07 -8.42
N ARG A 103 -4.39 16.49 -8.35
CA ARG A 103 -5.42 16.70 -7.34
C ARG A 103 -6.39 15.52 -7.32
N PRO A 104 -7.11 15.27 -6.21
CA PRO A 104 -8.11 14.22 -6.18
C PRO A 104 -9.20 14.43 -7.25
N VAL A 105 -9.41 13.43 -8.10
CA VAL A 105 -10.52 13.39 -9.05
C VAL A 105 -11.63 12.50 -8.46
N PRO A 106 -12.87 12.99 -8.25
CA PRO A 106 -13.92 12.24 -7.54
C PRO A 106 -14.30 10.88 -8.15
N SER A 107 -14.16 10.71 -9.46
CA SER A 107 -14.48 9.46 -10.16
C SER A 107 -13.34 8.45 -10.21
N TYR A 108 -12.16 8.80 -9.67
CA TYR A 108 -10.96 7.98 -9.76
C TYR A 108 -10.79 7.12 -8.51
N THR A 109 -10.21 5.94 -8.70
CA THR A 109 -9.59 5.15 -7.62
C THR A 109 -8.09 5.31 -7.75
N TYR A 110 -7.43 5.59 -6.62
CA TYR A 110 -6.00 5.80 -6.55
C TYR A 110 -5.32 4.67 -5.78
N GLU A 111 -4.12 4.32 -6.21
CA GLU A 111 -3.19 3.46 -5.51
C GLU A 111 -1.88 4.22 -5.27
N LEU A 112 -1.44 4.25 -4.01
CA LEU A 112 -0.11 4.72 -3.64
C LEU A 112 0.68 3.53 -3.14
N ALA A 113 1.78 3.23 -3.80
CA ALA A 113 2.58 2.04 -3.51
C ALA A 113 4.08 2.32 -3.55
N PHE A 114 4.84 1.54 -2.78
CA PHE A 114 6.29 1.40 -2.88
C PHE A 114 6.70 -0.04 -2.56
N GLY A 115 7.86 -0.47 -3.04
CA GLY A 115 8.43 -1.76 -2.67
C GLY A 115 9.79 -1.63 -2.00
N LYS A 116 10.17 -2.62 -1.18
CA LYS A 116 11.54 -2.74 -0.64
C LYS A 116 12.54 -2.83 -1.80
N ALA A 117 13.62 -2.06 -1.72
CA ALA A 117 14.59 -1.90 -2.80
C ALA A 117 15.65 -3.02 -2.87
N GLU A 118 15.20 -4.26 -2.69
CA GLU A 118 15.99 -5.49 -2.80
C GLU A 118 15.54 -6.37 -3.97
N PHE A 119 16.31 -7.43 -4.28
CA PHE A 119 16.14 -8.21 -5.51
C PHE A 119 14.74 -8.84 -5.68
N ASN A 120 14.04 -9.13 -4.59
CA ASN A 120 12.75 -9.82 -4.62
C ASN A 120 11.57 -8.98 -4.11
N TYR A 121 11.76 -7.69 -3.81
CA TYR A 121 10.72 -6.86 -3.19
C TYR A 121 10.04 -7.59 -2.02
N GLU A 122 10.79 -7.93 -0.97
CA GLU A 122 10.28 -8.78 0.13
C GLU A 122 8.89 -8.34 0.62
N TYR A 123 8.67 -7.02 0.65
CA TYR A 123 7.35 -6.44 0.82
C TYR A 123 7.08 -5.26 -0.13
N THR A 124 5.79 -4.96 -0.25
CA THR A 124 5.22 -3.76 -0.87
C THR A 124 4.32 -3.07 0.15
N GLY A 125 4.58 -1.79 0.40
CA GLY A 125 3.65 -0.91 1.10
C GLY A 125 2.64 -0.36 0.10
N THR A 126 1.34 -0.54 0.34
CA THR A 126 0.31 -0.02 -0.57
C THR A 126 -0.91 0.51 0.19
N VAL A 127 -1.57 1.51 -0.38
CA VAL A 127 -2.90 1.93 0.03
C VAL A 127 -3.73 2.28 -1.20
N THR A 128 -4.97 1.78 -1.24
CA THR A 128 -5.98 2.16 -2.23
C THR A 128 -7.00 3.07 -1.60
N PHE A 129 -7.41 4.12 -2.31
CA PHE A 129 -8.37 5.10 -1.79
C PHE A 129 -9.14 5.80 -2.90
N ARG A 130 -10.23 6.45 -2.51
CA ARG A 130 -11.02 7.40 -3.30
C ARG A 130 -11.03 8.76 -2.61
N ALA A 131 -11.39 9.80 -3.36
CA ALA A 131 -11.58 11.13 -2.78
C ALA A 131 -12.64 11.14 -1.65
N SER A 132 -13.67 10.28 -1.76
CA SER A 132 -14.70 10.12 -0.71
C SER A 132 -14.16 9.57 0.60
N ASP A 133 -13.14 8.71 0.54
CA ASP A 133 -12.59 8.04 1.72
C ASP A 133 -11.81 9.06 2.56
N LEU A 134 -11.03 9.92 1.88
CA LEU A 134 -10.31 11.02 2.51
C LEU A 134 -11.26 12.08 3.06
N ALA A 135 -12.33 12.41 2.34
CA ALA A 135 -13.35 13.36 2.81
C ALA A 135 -14.14 12.88 4.03
N ALA A 136 -14.17 11.57 4.29
CA ALA A 136 -14.84 10.97 5.44
C ALA A 136 -13.94 10.90 6.70
N LEU A 137 -12.65 11.21 6.59
CA LEU A 137 -11.73 11.21 7.73
C LEU A 137 -12.10 12.30 8.73
N ARG A 138 -12.15 11.93 10.01
CA ARG A 138 -12.24 12.89 11.11
C ARG A 138 -10.84 13.42 11.46
N PRO A 139 -10.74 14.58 12.13
CA PRO A 139 -9.46 15.09 12.61
C PRO A 139 -8.68 14.02 13.40
N GLY A 140 -7.40 13.87 13.09
CA GLY A 140 -6.52 12.86 13.70
C GLY A 140 -6.68 11.43 13.16
N GLN A 141 -7.58 11.20 12.20
CA GLN A 141 -7.67 9.92 11.52
C GLN A 141 -6.79 9.86 10.27
N VAL A 142 -6.39 8.65 9.95
CA VAL A 142 -5.72 8.27 8.71
C VAL A 142 -6.55 7.23 7.96
N TRP A 143 -6.40 7.19 6.64
CA TRP A 143 -6.85 6.11 5.78
C TRP A 143 -5.67 5.20 5.48
N ALA A 144 -5.76 3.95 5.93
CA ALA A 144 -4.76 2.92 5.71
C ALA A 144 -5.47 1.57 5.70
N ASP A 145 -4.91 0.56 5.02
CA ASP A 145 -5.47 -0.80 5.02
C ASP A 145 -6.99 -0.84 4.68
N GLY A 146 -7.42 0.02 3.76
CA GLY A 146 -8.82 0.13 3.32
C GLY A 146 -9.80 0.62 4.38
N ARG A 147 -9.34 1.23 5.48
CA ARG A 147 -10.20 1.76 6.55
C ARG A 147 -9.66 3.03 7.19
N ALA A 148 -10.57 3.79 7.81
CA ALA A 148 -10.21 4.91 8.65
C ALA A 148 -9.78 4.41 10.05
N MET A 149 -8.62 4.84 10.53
CA MET A 149 -8.08 4.51 11.85
C MET A 149 -7.38 5.71 12.48
N SER A 150 -6.94 5.61 13.74
CA SER A 150 -6.10 6.67 14.32
C SER A 150 -4.67 6.59 13.79
N LEU A 151 -3.92 7.70 13.85
CA LEU A 151 -2.50 7.68 13.47
C LEU A 151 -1.70 6.65 14.30
N GLY A 152 -1.93 6.58 15.62
CA GLY A 152 -1.24 5.62 16.49
C GLY A 152 -1.58 4.16 16.16
N GLU A 153 -2.83 3.87 15.78
CA GLU A 153 -3.23 2.52 15.35
C GLU A 153 -2.52 2.13 14.04
N PHE A 154 -2.33 3.08 13.12
CA PHE A 154 -1.53 2.83 11.92
C PHE A 154 -0.05 2.61 12.25
N GLU A 155 0.51 3.39 13.18
CA GLU A 155 1.91 3.24 13.59
C GLU A 155 2.16 1.86 14.23
N GLU A 156 1.27 1.40 15.11
CA GLU A 156 1.31 0.06 15.70
C GLU A 156 1.18 -1.03 14.62
N LEU A 157 0.22 -0.88 13.70
CA LEU A 157 0.02 -1.83 12.61
C LEU A 157 1.24 -1.93 11.68
N ALA A 158 1.89 -0.80 11.39
CA ALA A 158 3.08 -0.76 10.56
C ALA A 158 4.30 -1.38 11.28
N GLU A 159 4.45 -1.14 12.59
CA GLU A 159 5.51 -1.73 13.40
C GLU A 159 5.36 -3.26 13.52
N ASP A 160 4.15 -3.75 13.78
CA ASP A 160 3.83 -5.18 13.88
C ASP A 160 4.04 -5.95 12.57
N SER A 161 4.12 -5.24 11.44
CA SER A 161 4.22 -5.83 10.10
C SER A 161 5.66 -6.13 9.64
N CYS A 162 6.70 -5.72 10.37
CA CYS A 162 8.08 -5.61 9.85
C CYS A 162 9.13 -6.69 10.22
#